data_AF-A0A7S3U666-F1
#
_entry.id   AF-A0A7S3U666-F1
#
_cell.length_a   1.000
_cell.length_b   1.000
_cell.length_c   1.000
_cell.angle_alpha   90.00
_cell.angle_beta   90.00
_cell.angle_gamma   90.00
#
_symmetry.space_group_name_H-M   'P 1'
#
loop_
_entity.id
_entity.type
_entity.pdbx_description
1 polymer ?
#
loop_
_entity_poly.entity_id
_entity_poly.type
_entity_poly.pdbx_seq_one_letter_code
_entity_poly.pdbx_strand_id
1 'polypeptide(L)'
;SKWIEQSIWSQYVFCFYWTLGVMRTMPSEVTPVNNTERLYVMIFMFFAFSAFAICVALITQTFLKISERKRMFDEEASAVRIYMRNIGCNENMQGSVNSFLRHLYDTRRIFAKEGSLLQQLPKPIQTKI
;
A
#
# COMPACT_ATOMS: atom_id res chain seq x y z
N SER A 1 1.77 -31.86 -32.12
CA SER A 1 1.71 -30.56 -31.43
C SER A 1 2.64 -30.61 -30.24
N LYS A 2 3.78 -29.90 -30.28
CA LYS A 2 4.92 -30.02 -29.34
C LYS A 2 4.59 -29.67 -27.87
N TRP A 3 3.40 -29.12 -27.61
CA TRP A 3 2.97 -28.63 -26.30
C TRP A 3 2.21 -29.66 -25.47
N ILE A 4 1.62 -30.66 -26.13
CA ILE A 4 0.81 -31.71 -25.46
C ILE A 4 1.70 -32.76 -24.79
N GLU A 5 2.95 -32.91 -25.21
CA GLU A 5 3.90 -33.87 -24.63
C GLU A 5 4.70 -33.32 -23.43
N GLN A 6 4.46 -32.07 -23.02
CA GLN A 6 5.11 -31.49 -21.85
C GLN A 6 4.40 -31.87 -20.56
N SER A 7 5.17 -31.99 -19.47
CA SER A 7 4.63 -32.27 -18.14
C SER A 7 3.53 -31.28 -17.75
N ILE A 8 2.53 -31.75 -17.01
CA ILE A 8 1.39 -30.93 -16.58
C ILE A 8 1.87 -29.63 -15.89
N TRP A 9 2.96 -29.73 -15.14
CA TRP A 9 3.58 -28.62 -14.40
C TRP A 9 4.12 -27.54 -15.35
N SER A 10 4.79 -27.95 -16.44
CA SER A 10 5.29 -27.04 -17.47
C SER A 10 4.14 -26.25 -18.13
N GLN A 11 3.02 -26.92 -18.37
CA GLN A 11 1.83 -26.28 -18.96
C GLN A 11 1.23 -25.21 -18.03
N TYR A 12 1.10 -25.50 -16.73
CA TYR A 12 0.63 -24.51 -15.76
C TYR A 12 1.54 -23.28 -15.65
N VAL A 13 2.86 -23.50 -15.59
CA VAL A 13 3.84 -22.40 -15.55
C VAL A 13 3.77 -21.57 -16.81
N PHE A 14 3.65 -22.21 -17.97
CA PHE A 14 3.56 -21.52 -19.25
C PHE A 14 2.28 -20.66 -19.33
N CYS A 15 1.12 -21.21 -18.93
CA CYS A 15 -0.13 -20.46 -18.90
C CYS A 15 -0.05 -19.24 -17.96
N PHE A 16 0.58 -19.41 -16.80
CA PHE A 16 0.79 -18.31 -15.85
C PHE A 16 1.77 -17.26 -16.40
N TYR A 17 2.89 -17.68 -16.99
CA TYR A 17 3.86 -16.81 -17.65
C TYR A 17 3.21 -16.01 -18.79
N TRP A 18 2.42 -16.66 -19.64
CA TRP A 18 1.70 -16.02 -20.73
C TRP A 18 0.68 -15.00 -20.21
N THR A 19 -0.07 -15.35 -19.15
CA THR A 19 -1.02 -14.44 -18.50
C THR A 19 -0.34 -13.20 -17.93
N LEU A 20 0.82 -13.37 -17.28
CA LEU A 20 1.64 -12.26 -16.82
C LEU A 20 2.16 -11.42 -17.99
N GLY A 21 2.53 -12.03 -19.11
CA GLY A 21 2.89 -11.34 -20.35
C GLY A 21 1.76 -10.41 -20.84
N VAL A 22 0.54 -10.96 -20.94
CA VAL A 22 -0.67 -10.23 -21.33
C VAL A 22 -0.97 -9.07 -20.39
N MET A 23 -0.89 -9.31 -19.08
CA MET A 23 -1.13 -8.28 -18.04
C MET A 23 -0.14 -7.12 -18.13
N ARG A 24 1.12 -7.39 -18.48
CA ARG A 24 2.18 -6.38 -18.63
C ARG A 24 2.20 -5.71 -20.01
N THR A 25 1.20 -5.98 -20.86
CA THR A 25 1.18 -5.54 -22.26
C THR A 25 2.44 -5.95 -23.05
N MET A 26 3.06 -7.06 -22.68
CA MET A 26 4.22 -7.60 -23.38
C MET A 26 3.74 -8.31 -24.66
N PRO A 27 4.42 -8.17 -25.81
CA PRO A 27 4.04 -8.88 -27.03
C PRO A 27 3.97 -10.38 -26.76
N SER A 28 2.80 -10.97 -26.99
CA SER A 28 2.55 -12.38 -26.75
C SER A 28 3.18 -13.23 -27.84
N GLU A 29 4.07 -14.16 -27.47
CA GLU A 29 4.66 -15.13 -28.41
C GLU A 29 3.61 -16.08 -29.01
N VAL A 30 2.50 -16.30 -28.31
CA VAL A 30 1.36 -17.09 -28.77
C VAL A 30 0.20 -16.15 -29.05
N THR A 31 -0.20 -16.07 -30.32
CA THR A 31 -1.36 -15.30 -30.77
C THR A 31 -2.53 -16.23 -31.11
N PRO A 32 -3.77 -15.88 -30.74
CA PRO A 32 -4.93 -16.68 -31.08
C PRO A 32 -5.15 -16.69 -32.59
N VAL A 33 -5.09 -17.87 -33.20
CA VAL A 33 -5.32 -18.07 -34.64
C VAL A 33 -6.80 -18.17 -34.96
N ASN A 34 -7.61 -18.65 -34.02
CA ASN A 34 -9.04 -18.86 -34.23
C ASN A 34 -9.87 -17.67 -33.73
N ASN A 35 -10.96 -17.34 -34.43
CA ASN A 35 -11.82 -16.19 -34.09
C ASN A 35 -12.47 -16.33 -32.70
N THR A 36 -12.81 -17.54 -32.28
CA THR A 36 -13.35 -17.82 -30.95
C THR A 36 -12.32 -17.55 -29.85
N GLU A 37 -11.08 -18.01 -30.04
CA GLU A 37 -9.97 -17.79 -29.09
C GLU A 37 -9.67 -16.29 -28.94
N ARG A 38 -9.72 -15.53 -30.05
CA ARG A 38 -9.55 -14.07 -30.04
C ARG A 38 -10.56 -13.37 -29.14
N LEU A 39 -11.84 -13.75 -29.23
CA LEU A 39 -12.91 -13.15 -28.43
C LEU A 39 -12.70 -13.43 -26.93
N TYR A 40 -12.33 -14.66 -26.57
CA TYR A 40 -12.02 -15.01 -25.19
C TYR A 40 -10.84 -14.21 -24.65
N VAL A 41 -9.75 -14.10 -25.41
CA VAL A 41 -8.56 -13.33 -25.00
C VAL A 41 -8.88 -11.85 -24.85
N MET A 42 -9.70 -11.26 -25.73
CA MET A 42 -10.14 -9.86 -25.59
C MET A 42 -10.89 -9.62 -24.28
N ILE A 43 -11.89 -10.45 -23.97
CA ILE A 43 -12.66 -10.32 -22.72
C ILE A 43 -11.74 -10.52 -21.50
N PHE A 44 -10.86 -11.50 -21.57
CA PHE A 44 -9.87 -11.77 -20.52
C PHE A 44 -8.92 -10.58 -20.30
N MET A 45 -8.45 -9.93 -21.36
CA MET A 45 -7.61 -8.73 -21.27
C MET A 45 -8.29 -7.60 -20.51
N PHE A 46 -9.59 -7.34 -20.74
CA PHE A 46 -10.34 -6.34 -19.98
C PHE A 46 -10.39 -6.66 -18.48
N PHE A 47 -10.61 -7.93 -18.14
CA PHE A 47 -10.62 -8.37 -16.75
C PHE A 47 -9.25 -8.23 -16.10
N ALA A 48 -8.19 -8.70 -16.77
CA ALA A 48 -6.81 -8.60 -16.30
C ALA A 48 -6.38 -7.14 -16.10
N PHE A 49 -6.72 -6.26 -17.05
CA PHE A 49 -6.46 -4.82 -16.96
C PHE A 49 -7.21 -4.18 -15.79
N SER A 50 -8.49 -4.53 -15.60
CA SER A 50 -9.29 -4.02 -14.49
C SER A 50 -8.71 -4.45 -13.13
N ALA A 51 -8.33 -5.72 -13.00
CA ALA A 51 -7.68 -6.22 -11.79
C ALA A 51 -6.36 -5.49 -11.51
N PHE A 52 -5.55 -5.25 -12.55
CA PHE A 52 -4.32 -4.48 -12.42
C PHE A 52 -4.59 -3.04 -11.94
N ALA A 53 -5.55 -2.35 -12.56
CA ALA A 53 -5.93 -0.99 -12.18
C ALA A 53 -6.42 -0.91 -10.72
N ILE A 54 -7.20 -1.89 -10.27
CA ILE A 54 -7.65 -2.00 -8.87
C ILE A 54 -6.46 -2.18 -7.93
N CYS A 55 -5.51 -3.07 -8.26
CA CYS A 55 -4.30 -3.27 -7.46
C CYS A 55 -3.49 -1.97 -7.33
N VAL A 56 -3.28 -1.25 -8.44
CA VAL A 56 -2.59 0.04 -8.43
C VAL A 56 -3.35 1.05 -7.56
N ALA A 57 -4.67 1.16 -7.70
CA ALA A 57 -5.49 2.07 -6.90
C ALA A 57 -5.39 1.77 -5.40
N LEU A 58 -5.42 0.51 -4.99
CA LEU A 58 -5.25 0.10 -3.60
C LEU A 58 -3.87 0.45 -3.05
N ILE A 59 -2.81 0.25 -3.84
CA ILE A 59 -1.44 0.63 -3.47
C ILE A 59 -1.37 2.15 -3.30
N THR A 60 -1.89 2.92 -4.26
CA THR A 60 -1.91 4.38 -4.20
C THR A 60 -2.69 4.87 -2.98
N GLN A 61 -3.89 4.35 -2.72
CA GLN A 61 -4.68 4.72 -1.54
C GLN A 61 -3.95 4.41 -0.24
N THR A 62 -3.29 3.25 -0.16
CA THR A 62 -2.50 2.87 1.02
C THR A 62 -1.31 3.80 1.21
N PHE A 63 -0.61 4.12 0.12
CA PHE A 63 0.51 5.05 0.14
C PHE A 63 0.09 6.46 0.55
N LEU A 64 -1.04 6.94 0.01
CA LEU A 64 -1.62 8.24 0.38
C LEU A 64 -2.01 8.26 1.86
N LYS A 65 -2.65 7.22 2.39
CA LYS A 65 -2.98 7.14 3.84
C LYS A 65 -1.73 7.19 4.73
N ILE A 66 -0.66 6.51 4.32
CA ILE A 66 0.63 6.54 5.05
C ILE A 66 1.25 7.94 4.97
N SER A 67 1.25 8.53 3.77
CA SER A 67 1.81 9.85 3.50
C SER A 67 1.03 10.96 4.22
N GLU A 68 -0.30 10.92 4.20
CA GLU A 68 -1.18 11.90 4.85
C GLU A 68 -0.97 11.92 6.36
N ARG A 69 -0.87 10.76 7.02
CA ARG A 69 -0.57 10.69 8.45
C ARG A 69 0.77 11.35 8.79
N LYS A 70 1.78 11.18 7.93
CA LYS A 70 3.08 11.83 8.10
C LYS A 70 2.98 13.33 7.85
N ARG A 71 2.29 13.73 6.77
CA ARG A 71 2.10 15.13 6.36
C ARG A 71 1.42 15.96 7.44
N MET A 72 0.32 15.47 8.03
CA MET A 72 -0.38 16.20 9.09
C MET A 72 0.52 16.45 10.30
N PHE A 73 1.34 15.48 10.70
CA PHE A 73 2.29 15.68 11.79
C PHE A 73 3.38 16.71 11.43
N ASP A 74 3.92 16.64 10.22
CA ASP A 74 4.95 17.57 9.75
C ASP A 74 4.39 19.01 9.64
N GLU A 75 3.14 19.18 9.21
CA GLU A 75 2.42 20.47 9.16
C GLU A 75 2.24 21.07 10.56
N GLU A 76 1.70 20.30 11.52
CA GLU A 76 1.53 20.72 12.92
C GLU A 76 2.88 21.08 13.57
N ALA A 77 3.90 20.25 13.38
CA ALA A 77 5.24 20.51 13.89
C ALA A 77 5.87 21.76 13.24
N SER A 78 5.58 22.01 11.96
CA SER A 78 6.00 23.23 11.26
C SER A 78 5.33 24.48 11.84
N ALA A 79 4.01 24.43 12.08
CA ALA A 79 3.28 25.54 12.69
C ALA A 79 3.84 25.91 14.08
N VAL A 80 4.14 24.90 14.92
CA VAL A 80 4.78 25.12 16.23
C VAL A 80 6.17 25.74 16.08
N ARG A 81 6.98 25.28 15.12
CA ARG A 81 8.29 25.89 14.83
C ARG A 81 8.20 27.35 14.39
N ILE A 82 7.22 27.69 13.54
CA ILE A 82 6.99 29.07 13.09
C ILE A 82 6.56 29.95 14.27
N TYR A 83 5.66 29.46 15.12
CA TYR A 83 5.23 30.19 16.32
C TYR A 83 6.40 30.48 17.27
N MET A 84 7.24 29.48 17.55
CA MET A 84 8.44 29.65 18.39
C MET A 84 9.44 30.66 17.81
N ARG A 85 9.55 30.71 16.48
CA ARG A 85 10.39 31.70 15.80
C ARG A 85 9.82 33.12 15.94
N ASN A 86 8.51 33.28 15.85
CA ASN A 86 7.85 34.59 15.97
C ASN A 86 7.98 35.20 17.37
N ILE A 87 8.01 34.37 18.43
CA ILE A 87 8.21 34.83 19.82
C ILE A 87 9.69 35.02 20.19
N GLY A 88 10.62 34.84 19.25
CA GLY A 88 12.06 35.01 19.49
C GLY A 88 12.64 33.98 20.47
N CYS A 89 12.13 32.74 20.47
CA CYS A 89 12.57 31.71 21.40
C CYS A 89 14.03 31.28 21.13
N ASN A 90 14.81 31.08 22.19
CA ASN A 90 16.22 30.63 22.13
C ASN A 90 16.35 29.29 21.37
N GLU A 91 17.38 29.13 20.54
CA GLU A 91 17.63 27.92 19.73
C GLU A 91 17.68 26.64 20.58
N ASN A 92 18.17 26.74 21.81
CA ASN A 92 18.19 25.62 22.77
C ASN A 92 16.77 25.14 23.11
N MET A 93 15.82 26.05 23.35
CA MET A 93 14.43 25.69 23.63
C MET A 93 13.73 25.14 22.38
N GLN A 94 14.02 25.70 21.20
CA GLN A 94 13.49 25.16 19.94
C GLN A 94 13.95 23.71 19.70
N GLY A 95 15.21 23.41 20.01
CA GLY A 95 15.76 22.05 19.94
C GLY A 95 15.05 21.08 20.89
N SER A 96 14.84 21.48 22.15
CA SER A 96 14.10 20.68 23.14
C SER A 96 12.65 20.41 22.73
N VAL A 97 11.94 21.43 22.22
CA VAL A 97 10.55 21.27 21.76
C VAL A 97 10.46 20.37 20.53
N ASN A 98 11.40 20.47 19.58
CA ASN A 98 11.43 19.60 18.41
C ASN A 98 11.73 18.14 18.80
N SER A 99 12.62 17.91 19.77
CA SER A 99 12.88 16.58 20.34
C SER A 99 11.64 16.01 21.03
N PHE A 100 10.94 16.83 21.82
CA PHE A 100 9.69 16.45 22.47
C PHE A 100 8.58 16.12 21.45
N LEU A 101 8.40 16.93 20.40
CA LEU A 101 7.44 16.67 19.34
C LEU A 101 7.71 15.33 18.62
N ARG A 102 8.98 15.02 18.34
CA ARG A 102 9.38 13.72 17.77
C ARG A 102 9.05 12.56 18.70
N HIS A 103 9.42 12.67 19.98
CA HIS A 103 9.10 11.65 20.97
C HIS A 103 7.60 11.42 21.08
N LEU A 104 6.82 12.50 21.05
CA LEU A 104 5.37 12.46 21.15
C LEU A 104 4.71 11.85 19.89
N TYR A 105 5.31 11.99 18.70
CA TYR A 105 4.89 11.28 17.49
C TYR A 105 5.11 9.77 17.61
N ASP A 106 6.31 9.36 18.03
CA ASP A 106 6.65 7.93 18.18
C ASP A 106 5.79 7.28 19.27
N THR A 107 5.57 8.00 20.36
CA THR A 107 4.73 7.57 21.47
C THR A 107 3.25 7.48 21.07
N ARG A 108 2.70 8.46 20.34
CA ARG A 108 1.33 8.37 19.79
C ARG A 108 1.15 7.21 18.82
N ARG A 109 2.18 6.88 18.04
CA ARG A 109 2.18 5.73 17.13
C ARG A 109 2.08 4.40 17.89
N ILE A 110 2.70 4.31 19.06
CA ILE A 110 2.63 3.14 19.96
C ILE A 110 1.24 3.09 20.64
N PHE A 111 0.80 4.19 21.25
CA PHE A 111 -0.50 4.24 21.95
C PHE A 111 -1.72 4.09 21.05
N ALA A 112 -1.69 4.61 19.81
CA ALA A 112 -2.79 4.38 18.86
C ALA A 112 -2.95 2.89 18.50
N LYS A 113 -1.85 2.13 18.55
CA LYS A 113 -1.85 0.67 18.36
C LYS A 113 -2.46 -0.02 19.58
N GLU A 114 -2.07 0.41 20.79
CA GLU A 114 -2.56 -0.14 22.06
C GLU A 114 -4.03 0.18 22.35
N GLY A 115 -4.48 1.42 22.12
CA GLY A 115 -5.88 1.80 22.36
C GLY A 115 -6.88 1.01 21.53
N SER A 116 -6.54 0.68 20.29
CA SER A 116 -7.38 -0.19 19.44
C SER A 116 -7.42 -1.64 19.94
N LEU A 117 -6.31 -2.12 20.53
CA LEU A 117 -6.22 -3.46 21.13
C LEU A 117 -7.00 -3.53 22.45
N LEU A 118 -6.91 -2.48 23.28
CA LEU A 118 -7.62 -2.39 24.54
C LEU A 118 -9.14 -2.31 24.34
N GLN A 119 -9.62 -1.64 23.28
CA GLN A 119 -11.05 -1.63 22.93
C GLN A 119 -11.58 -2.97 22.38
N GLN A 120 -10.70 -3.83 21.85
CA GLN A 120 -11.06 -5.19 21.42
C GLN A 120 -11.06 -6.20 22.57
N LEU A 121 -10.56 -5.83 23.76
CA LEU A 121 -10.57 -6.68 24.94
C LEU A 121 -11.95 -6.67 25.64
N PRO A 122 -12.50 -7.84 26.01
CA PRO A 122 -13.74 -7.92 26.76
C PRO A 122 -13.67 -7.15 28.07
N LYS A 123 -14.76 -6.41 28.37
CA LYS A 123 -14.94 -5.55 29.55
C LYS A 123 -14.42 -6.11 30.89
N PRO A 124 -14.53 -7.41 31.24
CA PRO A 124 -14.03 -7.88 32.55
C PRO A 124 -12.52 -7.77 32.76
N ILE A 125 -11.71 -7.63 31.71
CA ILE A 125 -10.24 -7.50 31.84
C ILE A 125 -9.81 -6.03 31.88
N GLN A 126 -10.60 -5.10 31.32
CA GLN A 126 -10.32 -3.66 31.36
C GLN A 126 -10.38 -3.06 32.78
N THR A 127 -11.19 -3.63 33.67
CA THR A 127 -11.39 -3.13 35.04
C THR A 127 -10.28 -3.56 36.02
N LYS A 128 -9.33 -4.40 35.58
CA LYS A 128 -8.27 -4.97 36.43
C LYS A 128 -6.86 -4.46 36.13
N ILE A 129 -6.73 -3.50 35.20
CA ILE A 129 -5.51 -2.76 34.88
C ILE A 129 -5.70 -1.33 35.38
#